data_AF-A0A7I9XSB9-F1
#
_entry.id   AF-A0A7I9XSB9-F1
#
_cell.length_a   1.000
_cell.length_b   1.000
_cell.length_c   1.000
_cell.angle_alpha   90.00
_cell.angle_beta   90.00
_cell.angle_gamma   90.00
#
_symmetry.space_group_name_H-M   'P 1'
#
loop_
_entity.id
_entity.type
_entity.pdbx_description
1 polymer ?
#
loop_
_entity_poly.entity_id
_entity_poly.type
_entity_poly.pdbx_seq_one_letter_code
_entity_poly.pdbx_strand_id
1 'polypeptide(L)'
;MQRGAKVSGSRFYFLTGRGALLQLGLLQLAMRLAVDNGFIAMIPPVLVRPEVMSGTGFLGAHAEEVYRVESDDLYLVGTSEVPLAGYHADEILDLSAGPLRYVGWSSCFRREAGSHGKDTRGIIRVHQFDKVEAFVYCMPAHAETEHERLLHWQREMLAKVEVPYRVIDVAAGDLGSSAARKFDCEAWLPTQGTYRELTSTSNCTTFQARRLATRYRDPNGKPHIAATLNGTLATTRWLVAILENHQQPDGSVRIPDALVPYVGTELLEPTH
;
A
#
# COMPACT_ATOMS: atom_id res chain seq x y z
N MET A 1 -9.23 -16.49 12.27
CA MET A 1 -8.87 -17.49 11.22
C MET A 1 -9.97 -18.51 10.92
N GLN A 2 -10.37 -19.41 11.84
CA GLN A 2 -11.28 -20.55 11.53
C GLN A 2 -12.52 -20.21 10.68
N ARG A 3 -13.27 -19.13 11.00
CA ARG A 3 -14.43 -18.72 10.20
C ARG A 3 -14.08 -18.28 8.77
N GLY A 4 -12.93 -17.63 8.57
CA GLY A 4 -12.42 -17.29 7.24
C GLY A 4 -12.04 -18.54 6.44
N ALA A 5 -11.30 -19.46 7.09
CA ALA A 5 -10.97 -20.76 6.52
C ALA A 5 -12.22 -21.58 6.10
N LYS A 6 -13.29 -21.54 6.89
CA LYS A 6 -14.57 -22.20 6.61
C LYS A 6 -15.31 -21.61 5.41
N VAL A 7 -15.17 -20.31 5.14
CA VAL A 7 -15.94 -19.60 4.10
C VAL A 7 -15.17 -19.50 2.78
N SER A 8 -13.87 -19.19 2.83
CA SER A 8 -13.07 -18.85 1.65
C SER A 8 -11.80 -19.69 1.48
N GLY A 9 -11.57 -20.67 2.35
CA GLY A 9 -10.33 -21.45 2.38
C GLY A 9 -9.19 -20.77 3.13
N SER A 10 -7.99 -21.36 3.06
CA SER A 10 -6.81 -20.89 3.80
C SER A 10 -6.47 -19.42 3.46
N ARG A 11 -5.76 -18.73 4.37
CA ARG A 11 -5.30 -17.34 4.18
C ARG A 11 -6.40 -16.28 4.00
N PHE A 12 -7.63 -16.63 4.40
CA PHE A 12 -8.72 -15.68 4.65
C PHE A 12 -9.06 -15.60 6.14
N TYR A 13 -9.63 -14.46 6.55
CA TYR A 13 -9.93 -14.11 7.93
C TYR A 13 -11.19 -13.25 8.00
N PHE A 14 -11.69 -13.05 9.21
CA PHE A 14 -12.65 -12.01 9.56
C PHE A 14 -12.02 -11.17 10.66
N LEU A 15 -12.13 -9.85 10.55
CA LEU A 15 -11.99 -8.94 11.69
C LEU A 15 -13.39 -8.63 12.23
N THR A 16 -13.53 -8.53 13.54
CA THR A 16 -14.84 -8.35 14.21
C THR A 16 -14.72 -7.39 15.39
N GLY A 17 -15.82 -6.73 15.74
CA GLY A 17 -15.87 -5.82 16.89
C GLY A 17 -14.81 -4.71 16.81
N ARG A 18 -14.13 -4.43 17.93
CA ARG A 18 -13.06 -3.41 17.99
C ARG A 18 -11.90 -3.69 17.03
N GLY A 19 -11.61 -4.96 16.70
CA GLY A 19 -10.58 -5.31 15.71
C GLY A 19 -10.93 -4.87 14.28
N ALA A 20 -12.22 -4.84 13.93
CA ALA A 20 -12.66 -4.27 12.65
C ALA A 20 -12.60 -2.74 12.68
N LEU A 21 -13.00 -2.11 13.78
CA LEU A 21 -12.88 -0.65 13.96
C LEU A 21 -11.41 -0.19 13.94
N LEU A 22 -10.49 -0.97 14.49
CA LEU A 22 -9.05 -0.71 14.42
C LEU A 22 -8.52 -0.72 12.98
N GLN A 23 -8.99 -1.64 12.13
CA GLN A 23 -8.65 -1.61 10.70
C GLN A 23 -9.19 -0.34 10.03
N LEU A 24 -10.48 -0.06 10.20
CA LEU A 24 -11.12 1.10 9.57
C LEU A 24 -10.48 2.42 10.03
N GLY A 25 -10.19 2.54 11.32
CA GLY A 25 -9.50 3.68 11.91
C GLY A 25 -8.09 3.89 11.38
N LEU A 26 -7.29 2.82 11.26
CA LEU A 26 -5.95 2.87 10.69
C LEU A 26 -5.97 3.38 9.24
N LEU A 27 -6.88 2.84 8.42
CA LEU A 27 -7.00 3.21 7.01
C LEU A 27 -7.54 4.65 6.88
N GLN A 28 -8.49 5.05 7.72
CA GLN A 28 -8.99 6.43 7.74
C GLN A 28 -7.92 7.42 8.21
N LEU A 29 -7.09 7.07 9.19
CA LEU A 29 -5.97 7.89 9.67
C LEU A 29 -4.93 8.11 8.55
N ALA A 30 -4.61 7.08 7.78
CA ALA A 30 -3.72 7.16 6.62
C ALA A 30 -4.29 8.04 5.49
N MET A 31 -5.58 7.89 5.17
CA MET A 31 -6.26 8.75 4.21
C MET A 31 -6.25 10.22 4.66
N ARG A 32 -6.50 10.51 5.95
CA ARG A 32 -6.45 11.88 6.48
C ARG A 32 -5.05 12.47 6.41
N LEU A 33 -4.01 11.75 6.85
CA LEU A 33 -2.63 12.27 6.75
C LEU A 33 -2.29 12.71 5.32
N ALA A 34 -2.66 11.91 4.33
CA ALA A 34 -2.43 12.25 2.93
C ALA A 34 -3.23 13.48 2.50
N VAL A 35 -4.53 13.57 2.83
CA VAL A 35 -5.36 14.74 2.50
C VAL A 35 -4.83 16.02 3.17
N ASP A 36 -4.41 15.94 4.43
CA ASP A 36 -3.80 17.05 5.18
C ASP A 36 -2.47 17.50 4.55
N ASN A 37 -1.81 16.62 3.78
CA ASN A 37 -0.60 16.89 2.98
C ASN A 37 -0.90 17.17 1.50
N GLY A 38 -2.15 17.49 1.15
CA GLY A 38 -2.54 17.95 -0.19
C GLY A 38 -2.72 16.85 -1.24
N PHE A 39 -2.93 15.60 -0.83
CA PHE A 39 -3.33 14.52 -1.74
C PHE A 39 -4.83 14.55 -2.03
N ILE A 40 -5.21 14.26 -3.27
CA ILE A 40 -6.60 14.03 -3.67
C ILE A 40 -7.01 12.61 -3.26
N ALA A 41 -8.00 12.50 -2.37
CA ALA A 41 -8.54 11.21 -1.92
C ALA A 41 -9.38 10.51 -3.01
N MET A 42 -9.17 9.21 -3.18
CA MET A 42 -9.84 8.38 -4.18
C MET A 42 -10.25 7.02 -3.59
N ILE A 43 -11.32 6.45 -4.14
CA ILE A 43 -11.70 5.05 -3.97
C ILE A 43 -11.67 4.43 -5.38
N PRO A 44 -10.53 3.90 -5.83
CA PRO A 44 -10.39 3.40 -7.20
C PRO A 44 -11.11 2.05 -7.41
N PRO A 45 -11.43 1.68 -8.66
CA PRO A 45 -11.93 0.35 -8.99
C PRO A 45 -10.88 -0.73 -8.70
N VAL A 46 -11.32 -1.87 -8.17
CA VAL A 46 -10.45 -3.02 -7.86
C VAL A 46 -10.28 -4.00 -9.03
N LEU A 47 -11.04 -3.81 -10.11
CA LEU A 47 -10.91 -4.53 -11.37
C LEU A 47 -10.38 -3.57 -12.44
N VAL A 48 -9.34 -3.97 -13.15
CA VAL A 48 -8.70 -3.18 -14.21
C VAL A 48 -8.50 -3.98 -15.49
N ARG A 49 -8.43 -3.26 -16.61
CA ARG A 49 -8.18 -3.84 -17.95
C ARG A 49 -6.71 -4.32 -18.10
N PRO A 50 -6.43 -5.28 -18.99
CA PRO A 50 -5.11 -5.89 -19.12
C PRO A 50 -3.99 -4.88 -19.41
N GLU A 51 -4.26 -3.84 -20.21
CA GLU A 51 -3.30 -2.79 -20.55
C GLU A 51 -2.85 -1.97 -19.34
N VAL A 52 -3.73 -1.75 -18.35
CA VAL A 52 -3.40 -1.01 -17.11
C VAL A 52 -2.54 -1.87 -16.17
N MET A 53 -2.87 -3.16 -16.05
CA MET A 53 -2.11 -4.11 -15.24
C MET A 53 -0.73 -4.43 -15.87
N SER A 54 -0.66 -4.43 -17.21
CA SER A 54 0.60 -4.56 -17.95
C SER A 54 1.46 -3.31 -17.83
N GLY A 55 0.85 -2.12 -17.97
CA GLY A 55 1.55 -0.84 -17.97
C GLY A 55 2.22 -0.50 -16.63
N THR A 56 1.69 -1.02 -15.53
CA THR A 56 2.30 -0.91 -14.19
C THR A 56 3.38 -1.95 -13.89
N GLY A 57 3.47 -3.02 -14.70
CA GLY A 57 4.51 -4.05 -14.65
C GLY A 57 4.09 -5.39 -14.01
N PHE A 58 2.83 -5.53 -13.59
CA PHE A 58 2.37 -6.71 -12.84
C PHE A 58 2.11 -7.95 -13.70
N LEU A 59 1.81 -7.81 -15.01
CA LEU A 59 1.70 -8.94 -15.94
C LEU A 59 3.03 -9.50 -16.46
N GLY A 60 4.16 -9.07 -15.88
CA GLY A 60 5.49 -9.65 -16.12
C GLY A 60 5.79 -10.81 -15.17
N ALA A 61 6.92 -10.73 -14.45
CA ALA A 61 7.35 -11.76 -13.49
C ALA A 61 6.34 -12.06 -12.36
N HIS A 62 5.40 -11.14 -12.10
CA HIS A 62 4.39 -11.26 -11.05
C HIS A 62 3.03 -11.77 -11.56
N ALA A 63 2.90 -12.16 -12.84
CA ALA A 63 1.60 -12.54 -13.42
C ALA A 63 0.90 -13.69 -12.66
N GLU A 64 1.66 -14.65 -12.12
CA GLU A 64 1.11 -15.74 -11.31
C GLU A 64 0.54 -15.29 -9.96
N GLU A 65 0.93 -14.11 -9.46
CA GLU A 65 0.44 -13.53 -8.20
C GLU A 65 -0.90 -12.79 -8.35
N VAL A 66 -1.34 -12.51 -9.59
CA VAL A 66 -2.54 -11.71 -9.88
C VAL A 66 -3.75 -12.59 -10.17
N TYR A 67 -4.92 -12.26 -9.61
CA TYR A 67 -6.18 -12.91 -9.98
C TYR A 67 -6.76 -12.29 -11.25
N ARG A 68 -7.17 -13.12 -12.23
CA ARG A 68 -7.91 -12.73 -13.43
C ARG A 68 -9.36 -13.22 -13.36
N VAL A 69 -10.29 -12.39 -13.79
CA VAL A 69 -11.69 -12.73 -14.05
C VAL A 69 -11.81 -12.98 -15.55
N GLU A 70 -11.69 -14.25 -15.95
CA GLU A 70 -11.51 -14.63 -17.36
C GLU A 70 -12.73 -14.32 -18.25
N SER A 71 -13.94 -14.33 -17.68
CA SER A 71 -15.20 -14.02 -18.38
C SER A 71 -15.27 -12.59 -18.92
N ASP A 72 -14.61 -11.66 -18.25
CA ASP A 72 -14.71 -10.22 -18.48
C ASP A 72 -13.38 -9.61 -18.94
N ASP A 73 -12.32 -10.43 -19.01
CA ASP A 73 -10.92 -10.05 -19.19
C ASP A 73 -10.43 -8.91 -18.28
N LEU A 74 -10.77 -9.00 -17.00
CA LEU A 74 -10.36 -8.04 -15.97
C LEU A 74 -9.44 -8.68 -14.94
N TYR A 75 -8.54 -7.88 -14.36
CA TYR A 75 -7.62 -8.31 -13.31
C TYR A 75 -7.98 -7.64 -11.98
N LEU A 76 -8.03 -8.43 -10.89
CA LEU A 76 -8.12 -7.89 -9.54
C LEU A 76 -6.78 -7.31 -9.10
N VAL A 77 -6.80 -6.12 -8.53
CA VAL A 77 -5.59 -5.35 -8.22
C VAL A 77 -4.94 -5.82 -6.90
N GLY A 78 -3.61 -5.98 -6.91
CA GLY A 78 -2.81 -6.28 -5.71
C GLY A 78 -2.38 -5.05 -4.91
N THR A 79 -2.76 -3.86 -5.36
CA THR A 79 -2.56 -2.54 -4.76
C THR A 79 -3.42 -1.48 -5.49
N SER A 80 -3.85 -0.41 -4.81
CA SER A 80 -4.45 0.78 -5.42
C SER A 80 -3.51 1.51 -6.41
N GLU A 81 -2.20 1.23 -6.40
CA GLU A 81 -1.23 1.77 -7.37
C GLU A 81 -1.67 1.55 -8.82
N VAL A 82 -2.21 0.36 -9.14
CA VAL A 82 -2.53 -0.02 -10.53
C VAL A 82 -3.61 0.89 -11.16
N PRO A 83 -4.81 1.05 -10.55
CA PRO A 83 -5.82 1.96 -11.07
C PRO A 83 -5.42 3.44 -10.94
N LEU A 84 -4.62 3.82 -9.94
CA LEU A 84 -4.10 5.20 -9.81
C LEU A 84 -3.12 5.56 -10.93
N ALA A 85 -2.24 4.64 -11.32
CA ALA A 85 -1.34 4.79 -12.46
C ALA A 85 -2.08 4.78 -13.81
N GLY A 86 -3.17 4.01 -13.90
CA GLY A 86 -4.05 3.98 -15.08
C GLY A 86 -4.95 5.20 -15.23
N TYR A 87 -5.12 6.01 -14.18
CA TYR A 87 -6.08 7.12 -14.13
C TYR A 87 -5.81 8.20 -15.20
N HIS A 88 -4.53 8.42 -15.54
CA HIS A 88 -4.09 9.35 -16.58
C HIS A 88 -3.42 8.63 -17.77
N ALA A 89 -3.89 7.42 -18.11
CA ALA A 89 -3.41 6.73 -19.30
C ALA A 89 -3.75 7.53 -20.58
N ASP A 90 -2.83 7.56 -21.54
CA ASP A 90 -2.88 8.30 -22.81
C ASP A 90 -2.95 9.85 -22.72
N GLU A 91 -3.00 10.42 -21.52
CA GLU A 91 -3.16 11.87 -21.28
C GLU A 91 -1.85 12.69 -21.36
N ILE A 92 -2.03 14.02 -21.47
CA ILE A 92 -0.96 15.02 -21.31
C ILE A 92 -1.34 15.92 -20.14
N LEU A 93 -0.66 15.71 -19.01
CA LEU A 93 -0.85 16.41 -17.75
C LEU A 93 -0.36 17.85 -17.79
N ASP A 94 -1.05 18.71 -17.06
CA ASP A 94 -0.49 19.97 -16.58
C ASP A 94 0.19 19.73 -15.22
N LEU A 95 1.52 19.95 -15.19
CA LEU A 95 2.35 19.87 -13.99
C LEU A 95 2.96 21.24 -13.63
N SER A 96 2.46 22.33 -14.21
CA SER A 96 2.96 23.69 -13.97
C SER A 96 2.78 24.15 -12.51
N ALA A 97 1.71 23.70 -11.85
CA ALA A 97 1.46 23.90 -10.43
C ALA A 97 2.22 22.92 -9.50
N GLY A 98 3.01 21.99 -10.06
CA GLY A 98 3.74 20.97 -9.32
C GLY A 98 3.22 19.54 -9.53
N PRO A 99 3.64 18.58 -8.67
CA PRO A 99 3.21 17.19 -8.75
C PRO A 99 1.71 16.99 -8.49
N LEU A 100 1.07 16.10 -9.26
CA LEU A 100 -0.27 15.60 -8.94
C LEU A 100 -0.14 14.45 -7.94
N ARG A 101 -0.84 14.56 -6.81
CA ARG A 101 -0.76 13.60 -5.71
C ARG A 101 -2.14 13.00 -5.42
N TYR A 102 -2.23 11.67 -5.46
CA TYR A 102 -3.46 10.90 -5.26
C TYR A 102 -3.28 9.90 -4.13
N VAL A 103 -4.30 9.73 -3.29
CA VAL A 103 -4.31 8.69 -2.25
C VAL A 103 -5.52 7.80 -2.44
N GLY A 104 -5.28 6.51 -2.74
CA GLY A 104 -6.31 5.52 -2.99
C GLY A 104 -6.48 4.56 -1.82
N TRP A 105 -7.71 4.36 -1.37
CA TRP A 105 -8.06 3.21 -0.52
C TRP A 105 -8.74 2.12 -1.35
N SER A 106 -8.25 0.88 -1.26
CA SER A 106 -8.95 -0.28 -1.81
C SER A 106 -8.65 -1.58 -1.06
N SER A 107 -9.56 -2.54 -1.18
CA SER A 107 -9.19 -3.95 -1.04
C SER A 107 -8.20 -4.35 -2.14
N CYS A 108 -7.29 -5.23 -1.79
CA CYS A 108 -6.16 -5.69 -2.59
C CYS A 108 -6.13 -7.22 -2.58
N PHE A 109 -5.86 -7.82 -3.73
CA PHE A 109 -5.98 -9.26 -3.95
C PHE A 109 -4.68 -9.85 -4.47
N ARG A 110 -4.20 -10.93 -3.84
CA ARG A 110 -2.98 -11.65 -4.27
C ARG A 110 -3.18 -13.16 -4.20
N ARG A 111 -2.79 -13.87 -5.26
CA ARG A 111 -2.84 -15.34 -5.32
C ARG A 111 -1.84 -16.00 -4.38
N GLU A 112 -0.81 -15.28 -3.94
CA GLU A 112 0.24 -15.78 -3.04
C GLU A 112 0.88 -17.10 -3.53
N ALA A 113 0.93 -17.29 -4.85
CA ALA A 113 1.55 -18.43 -5.50
C ALA A 113 3.03 -18.55 -5.08
N GLY A 114 3.57 -19.77 -5.01
CA GLY A 114 4.96 -20.02 -4.61
C GLY A 114 5.29 -19.84 -3.12
N SER A 115 4.43 -19.22 -2.32
CA SER A 115 4.68 -18.96 -0.88
C SER A 115 4.42 -20.16 0.06
N HIS A 116 4.57 -21.39 -0.45
CA HIS A 116 4.30 -22.63 0.30
C HIS A 116 5.13 -22.70 1.59
N GLY A 117 4.46 -23.00 2.72
CA GLY A 117 5.10 -23.14 4.04
C GLY A 117 5.45 -21.83 4.76
N LYS A 118 5.54 -20.69 4.07
CA LYS A 118 5.84 -19.37 4.67
C LYS A 118 4.57 -18.68 5.18
N ASP A 119 4.70 -18.00 6.32
CA ASP A 119 3.69 -17.11 6.94
C ASP A 119 2.25 -17.68 6.98
N THR A 120 2.12 -18.97 7.28
CA THR A 120 0.85 -19.72 7.13
C THR A 120 -0.21 -19.43 8.21
N ARG A 121 0.10 -18.56 9.18
CA ARG A 121 -0.76 -18.19 10.31
C ARG A 121 -0.83 -16.66 10.46
N GLY A 122 -1.96 -16.17 10.97
CA GLY A 122 -2.20 -14.74 11.15
C GLY A 122 -2.65 -14.04 9.87
N ILE A 123 -2.39 -12.73 9.79
CA ILE A 123 -2.85 -11.83 8.72
C ILE A 123 -1.71 -11.10 7.99
N ILE A 124 -0.45 -11.54 8.17
CA ILE A 124 0.71 -10.97 7.48
C ILE A 124 0.68 -11.27 5.97
N ARG A 125 0.26 -12.48 5.60
CA ARG A 125 0.26 -12.99 4.24
C ARG A 125 -1.08 -13.64 3.91
N VAL A 126 -1.91 -12.93 3.17
CA VAL A 126 -3.35 -13.22 2.99
C VAL A 126 -3.80 -12.92 1.56
N HIS A 127 -4.83 -13.62 1.09
CA HIS A 127 -5.33 -13.42 -0.28
C HIS A 127 -6.06 -12.10 -0.49
N GLN A 128 -6.66 -11.55 0.57
CA GLN A 128 -7.33 -10.25 0.58
C GLN A 128 -6.88 -9.43 1.79
N PHE A 129 -6.52 -8.19 1.56
CA PHE A 129 -6.19 -7.19 2.57
C PHE A 129 -6.59 -5.80 2.08
N ASP A 130 -6.72 -4.84 2.98
CA ASP A 130 -6.98 -3.45 2.60
C ASP A 130 -5.69 -2.63 2.65
N LYS A 131 -5.60 -1.62 1.79
CA LYS A 131 -4.42 -0.77 1.62
C LYS A 131 -4.83 0.69 1.40
N VAL A 132 -4.03 1.61 1.93
CA VAL A 132 -4.01 3.02 1.52
C VAL A 132 -2.69 3.26 0.79
N GLU A 133 -2.78 3.62 -0.49
CA GLU A 133 -1.64 3.86 -1.37
C GLU A 133 -1.59 5.32 -1.81
N ALA A 134 -0.48 5.99 -1.54
CA ALA A 134 -0.12 7.25 -2.16
C ALA A 134 0.47 6.99 -3.56
N PHE A 135 0.08 7.79 -4.54
CA PHE A 135 0.61 7.78 -5.90
C PHE A 135 0.88 9.22 -6.37
N VAL A 136 1.99 9.43 -7.07
CA VAL A 136 2.42 10.75 -7.52
C VAL A 136 2.79 10.72 -8.99
N TYR A 137 2.28 11.68 -9.76
CA TYR A 137 2.79 12.05 -11.08
C TYR A 137 3.57 13.35 -10.96
N CYS A 138 4.82 13.38 -11.43
CA CYS A 138 5.66 14.57 -11.37
C CYS A 138 6.54 14.73 -12.62
N MET A 139 7.18 15.90 -12.74
CA MET A 139 8.30 16.05 -13.68
C MET A 139 9.47 15.17 -13.20
N PRO A 140 10.25 14.52 -14.09
CA PRO A 140 11.37 13.67 -13.68
C PRO A 140 12.39 14.33 -12.75
N ALA A 141 12.62 15.64 -12.90
CA ALA A 141 13.51 16.43 -12.04
C ALA A 141 13.05 16.55 -10.57
N HIS A 142 11.78 16.24 -10.27
CA HIS A 142 11.23 16.26 -8.90
C HIS A 142 11.09 14.85 -8.29
N ALA A 143 11.40 13.78 -9.04
CA ALA A 143 11.09 12.42 -8.63
C ALA A 143 11.82 12.01 -7.33
N GLU A 144 13.10 12.34 -7.18
CA GLU A 144 13.86 12.01 -5.97
C GLU A 144 13.30 12.73 -4.73
N THR A 145 12.98 14.02 -4.84
CA THR A 145 12.37 14.81 -3.76
C THR A 145 10.97 14.30 -3.37
N GLU A 146 10.16 13.87 -4.35
CA GLU A 146 8.86 13.27 -4.04
C GLU A 146 9.00 11.85 -3.43
N HIS A 147 10.06 11.10 -3.76
CA HIS A 147 10.36 9.81 -3.13
C HIS A 147 10.72 9.97 -1.65
N GLU A 148 11.55 10.96 -1.33
CA GLU A 148 11.89 11.33 0.05
C GLU A 148 10.67 11.82 0.84
N ARG A 149 9.76 12.56 0.20
CA ARG A 149 8.47 12.98 0.80
C ARG A 149 7.54 11.79 1.07
N LEU A 150 7.41 10.84 0.15
CA LEU A 150 6.66 9.61 0.36
C LEU A 150 7.23 8.81 1.55
N LEU A 151 8.55 8.66 1.64
CA LEU A 151 9.21 8.04 2.78
C LEU A 151 8.96 8.83 4.08
N HIS A 152 8.92 10.16 4.04
CA HIS A 152 8.60 10.98 5.21
C HIS A 152 7.18 10.72 5.73
N TRP A 153 6.16 10.76 4.88
CA TRP A 153 4.76 10.48 5.27
C TRP A 153 4.56 9.05 5.79
N GLN A 154 5.32 8.07 5.27
CA GLN A 154 5.35 6.71 5.82
C GLN A 154 5.89 6.67 7.25
N ARG A 155 6.97 7.40 7.52
CA ARG A 155 7.56 7.52 8.85
C ARG A 155 6.65 8.26 9.82
N GLU A 156 5.90 9.26 9.36
CA GLU A 156 4.84 9.91 10.15
C GLU A 156 3.70 8.94 10.51
N MET A 157 3.22 8.13 9.56
CA MET A 157 2.22 7.09 9.86
C MET A 157 2.73 6.05 10.86
N LEU A 158 3.98 5.59 10.70
CA LEU A 158 4.60 4.64 11.64
C LEU A 158 4.76 5.23 13.04
N ALA A 159 5.07 6.53 13.15
CA ALA A 159 5.10 7.23 14.43
C ALA A 159 3.70 7.33 15.08
N LYS A 160 2.64 7.59 14.30
CA LYS A 160 1.25 7.63 14.80
C LYS A 160 0.72 6.29 15.31
N VAL A 161 1.32 5.17 14.91
CA VAL A 161 0.98 3.83 15.41
C VAL A 161 1.99 3.29 16.41
N GLU A 162 2.96 4.12 16.84
CA GLU A 162 3.88 3.88 17.96
C GLU A 162 4.73 2.58 17.83
N VAL A 163 5.00 2.11 16.60
CA VAL A 163 5.79 0.89 16.38
C VAL A 163 7.29 1.17 16.15
N PRO A 164 8.21 0.39 16.76
CA PRO A 164 9.63 0.47 16.43
C PRO A 164 9.90 -0.10 15.02
N TYR A 165 10.59 0.68 14.18
CA TYR A 165 10.88 0.33 12.79
C TYR A 165 12.31 0.69 12.37
N ARG A 166 12.75 0.13 11.25
CA ARG A 166 13.98 0.49 10.52
C ARG A 166 13.65 0.82 9.07
N VAL A 167 14.45 1.67 8.43
CA VAL A 167 14.35 1.94 6.98
C VAL A 167 15.46 1.18 6.25
N ILE A 168 15.10 0.50 5.17
CA ILE A 168 16.02 -0.24 4.29
C ILE A 168 15.97 0.40 2.90
N ASP A 169 17.15 0.73 2.34
CA ASP A 169 17.30 1.02 0.90
C ASP A 169 17.48 -0.32 0.17
N VAL A 170 16.55 -0.66 -0.71
CA VAL A 170 16.40 -2.02 -1.22
C VAL A 170 17.41 -2.29 -2.33
N ALA A 171 18.14 -3.41 -2.22
CA ALA A 171 19.17 -3.78 -3.19
C ALA A 171 18.57 -4.03 -4.59
N ALA A 172 19.34 -3.73 -5.64
CA ALA A 172 18.88 -3.74 -7.03
C ALA A 172 18.19 -5.05 -7.49
N GLY A 173 18.58 -6.21 -6.93
CA GLY A 173 17.97 -7.51 -7.24
C GLY A 173 16.58 -7.75 -6.64
N ASP A 174 16.09 -6.88 -5.74
CA ASP A 174 14.84 -7.02 -4.99
C ASP A 174 13.90 -5.80 -5.17
N LEU A 175 14.20 -4.93 -6.15
CA LEU A 175 13.38 -3.76 -6.48
C LEU A 175 12.03 -4.10 -7.16
N GLY A 176 11.91 -5.29 -7.74
CA GLY A 176 10.82 -5.62 -8.66
C GLY A 176 11.01 -4.98 -10.05
N SER A 177 10.00 -5.13 -10.92
CA SER A 177 10.16 -4.79 -12.35
C SER A 177 10.04 -3.29 -12.68
N SER A 178 9.36 -2.50 -11.84
CA SER A 178 8.99 -1.10 -12.13
C SER A 178 9.82 -0.05 -11.40
N ALA A 179 10.44 -0.38 -10.25
CA ALA A 179 11.16 0.56 -9.40
C ALA A 179 12.62 0.75 -9.85
N ALA A 180 13.08 1.99 -9.90
CA ALA A 180 14.50 2.33 -10.03
C ALA A 180 15.18 2.48 -8.67
N ARG A 181 14.42 2.84 -7.63
CA ARG A 181 14.82 2.84 -6.21
C ARG A 181 13.60 2.57 -5.35
N LYS A 182 13.78 1.87 -4.22
CA LYS A 182 12.72 1.49 -3.30
C LYS A 182 13.23 1.57 -1.86
N PHE A 183 12.41 2.11 -0.97
CA PHE A 183 12.65 2.06 0.49
C PHE A 183 11.56 1.21 1.14
N ASP A 184 11.95 0.35 2.08
CA ASP A 184 11.02 -0.41 2.94
C ASP A 184 11.18 0.04 4.40
N CYS A 185 10.07 0.29 5.10
CA CYS A 185 10.08 0.65 6.52
C CYS A 185 9.58 -0.51 7.39
N GLU A 186 10.49 -1.44 7.67
CA GLU A 186 10.18 -2.66 8.39
C GLU A 186 9.94 -2.42 9.88
N ALA A 187 8.84 -2.93 10.45
CA ALA A 187 8.61 -2.90 11.90
C ALA A 187 9.04 -4.19 12.58
N TRP A 188 9.44 -4.08 13.85
CA TRP A 188 9.76 -5.23 14.70
C TRP A 188 8.50 -6.03 15.06
N LEU A 189 8.56 -7.36 14.90
CA LEU A 189 7.53 -8.28 15.38
C LEU A 189 8.09 -9.13 16.54
N PRO A 190 7.75 -8.81 17.80
CA PRO A 190 8.20 -9.53 18.99
C PRO A 190 8.06 -11.06 18.91
N THR A 191 6.96 -11.59 18.38
CA THR A 191 6.73 -13.05 18.31
C THR A 191 7.64 -13.77 17.31
N GLN A 192 8.24 -13.02 16.37
CA GLN A 192 9.14 -13.56 15.34
C GLN A 192 10.61 -13.22 15.59
N GLY A 193 10.91 -12.37 16.58
CA GLY A 193 12.27 -11.91 16.87
C GLY A 193 12.95 -11.22 15.68
N THR A 194 12.18 -10.56 14.80
CA THR A 194 12.71 -9.99 13.56
C THR A 194 11.89 -8.82 13.04
N TYR A 195 12.48 -8.07 12.10
CA TYR A 195 11.82 -6.99 11.38
C TYR A 195 11.04 -7.53 10.17
N ARG A 196 9.90 -6.91 9.84
CA ARG A 196 9.08 -7.23 8.66
C ARG A 196 8.61 -5.95 7.96
N GLU A 197 9.13 -5.68 6.76
CA GLU A 197 8.61 -4.84 5.66
C GLU A 197 7.56 -3.75 6.00
N LEU A 198 6.32 -4.12 6.39
CA LEU A 198 5.12 -3.29 6.63
C LEU A 198 4.67 -2.33 5.52
N THR A 199 5.56 -1.49 5.01
CA THR A 199 5.31 -0.45 4.01
C THR A 199 6.54 -0.24 3.13
N SER A 200 6.27 0.10 1.87
CA SER A 200 7.28 0.35 0.83
C SER A 200 6.94 1.62 0.05
N THR A 201 7.96 2.33 -0.44
CA THR A 201 7.80 3.41 -1.42
C THR A 201 8.82 3.29 -2.55
N SER A 202 8.35 3.48 -3.78
CA SER A 202 9.16 3.29 -4.98
C SER A 202 9.16 4.54 -5.87
N ASN A 203 10.34 4.87 -6.40
CA ASN A 203 10.48 5.76 -7.54
C ASN A 203 10.57 4.91 -8.81
N CYS A 204 9.52 4.93 -9.64
CA CYS A 204 9.49 4.18 -10.90
C CYS A 204 10.13 4.96 -12.07
N THR A 205 10.64 6.17 -11.81
CA THR A 205 11.03 7.15 -12.82
C THR A 205 9.94 7.24 -13.90
N THR A 206 10.27 7.03 -15.17
CA THR A 206 9.34 7.10 -16.30
C THR A 206 8.81 5.71 -16.72
N PHE A 207 9.06 4.63 -15.96
CA PHE A 207 8.78 3.26 -16.39
C PHE A 207 7.29 3.00 -16.71
N GLN A 208 6.40 3.44 -15.82
CA GLN A 208 4.95 3.19 -15.93
C GLN A 208 4.32 4.19 -16.89
N ALA A 209 4.62 5.48 -16.72
CA ALA A 209 4.16 6.55 -17.62
C ALA A 209 4.55 6.32 -19.10
N ARG A 210 5.71 5.70 -19.40
CA ARG A 210 6.05 5.27 -20.78
C ARG A 210 5.08 4.23 -21.32
N ARG A 211 4.67 3.26 -20.51
CA ARG A 211 3.79 2.15 -20.91
C ARG A 211 2.32 2.56 -20.97
N LEU A 212 1.93 3.52 -20.15
CA LEU A 212 0.58 4.09 -20.07
C LEU A 212 0.46 5.39 -20.88
N ALA A 213 1.47 5.75 -21.67
CA ALA A 213 1.54 6.95 -22.51
C ALA A 213 1.30 8.32 -21.82
N THR A 214 1.31 8.35 -20.48
CA THR A 214 1.13 9.56 -19.66
C THR A 214 2.29 10.54 -19.83
N ARG A 215 1.96 11.74 -20.29
CA ARG A 215 2.92 12.80 -20.62
C ARG A 215 2.64 14.07 -19.82
N TYR A 216 3.53 15.05 -19.93
CA TYR A 216 3.29 16.44 -19.52
C TYR A 216 3.91 17.37 -20.56
N ARG A 217 3.59 18.67 -20.53
CA ARG A 217 4.29 19.68 -21.34
C ARG A 217 5.34 20.43 -20.52
N ASP A 218 6.53 20.64 -21.10
CA ASP A 218 7.49 21.60 -20.57
C ASP A 218 7.03 23.06 -20.82
N PRO A 219 7.71 24.08 -20.25
CA PRO A 219 7.38 25.48 -20.50
C PRO A 219 7.45 25.93 -21.97
N ASN A 220 8.08 25.15 -22.86
CA ASN A 220 8.12 25.40 -24.30
C ASN A 220 6.99 24.67 -25.05
N GLY A 221 6.06 24.03 -24.33
CA GLY A 221 4.94 23.27 -24.88
C GLY A 221 5.31 21.87 -25.41
N LYS A 222 6.58 21.44 -25.30
CA LYS A 222 7.04 20.14 -25.82
C LYS A 222 6.55 19.02 -24.90
N PRO A 223 5.98 17.93 -25.44
CA PRO A 223 5.56 16.80 -24.63
C PRO A 223 6.76 15.96 -24.17
N HIS A 224 6.77 15.60 -22.88
CA HIS A 224 7.72 14.69 -22.25
C HIS A 224 6.98 13.64 -21.43
N ILE A 225 7.62 12.50 -21.13
CA ILE A 225 7.01 11.46 -20.29
C ILE A 225 7.10 11.88 -18.82
N ALA A 226 6.00 11.77 -18.08
CA ALA A 226 5.97 12.05 -16.64
C ALA A 226 6.76 10.99 -15.85
N ALA A 227 7.19 11.34 -14.64
CA ALA A 227 7.66 10.35 -13.67
C ALA A 227 6.52 9.91 -12.75
N THR A 228 6.54 8.64 -12.31
CA THR A 228 5.59 8.08 -11.36
C THR A 228 6.27 7.54 -10.11
N LEU A 229 5.61 7.71 -8.97
CA LEU A 229 6.03 7.19 -7.67
C LEU A 229 4.84 6.65 -6.89
N ASN A 230 5.10 5.71 -6.00
CA ASN A 230 4.11 5.08 -5.13
C ASN A 230 4.61 4.96 -3.69
N GLY A 231 3.69 4.87 -2.72
CA GLY A 231 4.03 4.67 -1.32
C GLY A 231 2.86 4.18 -0.48
N THR A 232 3.03 3.07 0.22
CA THR A 232 2.01 2.54 1.14
C THR A 232 1.90 3.41 2.39
N LEU A 233 0.74 3.92 2.76
CA LEU A 233 0.56 4.69 4.00
C LEU A 233 -0.03 3.86 5.14
N ALA A 234 -0.84 2.85 4.82
CA ALA A 234 -1.28 1.83 5.75
C ALA A 234 -1.77 0.58 5.03
N THR A 235 -1.82 -0.54 5.74
CA THR A 235 -2.45 -1.78 5.27
C THR A 235 -2.80 -2.70 6.44
N THR A 236 -3.75 -3.62 6.26
CA THR A 236 -4.22 -4.58 7.28
C THR A 236 -3.10 -5.28 8.06
N ARG A 237 -1.94 -5.60 7.45
CA ARG A 237 -0.85 -6.28 8.17
C ARG A 237 -0.25 -5.45 9.32
N TRP A 238 -0.39 -4.12 9.31
CA TRP A 238 0.09 -3.24 10.39
C TRP A 238 -0.60 -3.55 11.73
N LEU A 239 -1.83 -4.09 11.68
CA LEU A 239 -2.53 -4.57 12.88
C LEU A 239 -1.69 -5.59 13.66
N VAL A 240 -0.88 -6.41 13.00
CA VAL A 240 0.01 -7.37 13.67
C VAL A 240 1.09 -6.63 14.47
N ALA A 241 1.74 -5.63 13.87
CA ALA A 241 2.76 -4.84 14.56
C ALA A 241 2.17 -4.01 15.72
N ILE A 242 0.96 -3.46 15.55
CA ILE A 242 0.24 -2.76 16.62
C ILE A 242 -0.03 -3.75 17.77
N LEU A 243 -0.74 -4.85 17.50
CA LEU A 243 -1.12 -5.84 18.51
C LEU A 243 0.09 -6.44 19.25
N GLU A 244 1.17 -6.78 18.55
CA GLU A 244 2.34 -7.40 19.19
C GLU A 244 3.20 -6.41 20.00
N ASN A 245 3.36 -5.15 19.57
CA ASN A 245 4.18 -4.17 20.30
C ASN A 245 3.41 -3.44 21.42
N HIS A 246 2.08 -3.54 21.46
CA HIS A 246 1.23 -2.85 22.44
C HIS A 246 0.52 -3.79 23.43
N GLN A 247 0.83 -5.09 23.39
CA GLN A 247 0.30 -6.07 24.34
C GLN A 247 0.79 -5.80 25.77
N GLN A 248 -0.08 -6.10 26.74
CA GLN A 248 0.17 -5.97 28.18
C GLN A 248 0.26 -7.37 28.83
N PRO A 249 0.83 -7.49 30.06
CA PRO A 249 0.97 -8.77 30.75
C PRO A 249 -0.35 -9.52 31.04
N ASP A 250 -1.48 -8.81 31.07
CA ASP A 250 -2.82 -9.38 31.26
C ASP A 250 -3.49 -9.84 29.94
N GLY A 251 -2.80 -9.68 28.80
CA GLY A 251 -3.30 -10.00 27.47
C GLY A 251 -4.13 -8.89 26.82
N SER A 252 -4.36 -7.76 27.50
CA SER A 252 -4.94 -6.58 26.88
C SER A 252 -3.96 -5.92 25.90
N VAL A 253 -4.45 -5.04 25.03
CA VAL A 253 -3.61 -4.29 24.07
C VAL A 253 -3.95 -2.81 24.13
N ARG A 254 -2.93 -1.97 24.37
CA ARG A 254 -3.07 -0.50 24.27
C ARG A 254 -3.32 -0.10 22.82
N ILE A 255 -4.32 0.73 22.57
CA ILE A 255 -4.51 1.38 21.27
C ILE A 255 -3.60 2.61 21.20
N PRO A 256 -2.79 2.79 20.14
CA PRO A 256 -2.03 4.02 19.92
C PRO A 256 -2.93 5.25 19.95
N ASP A 257 -2.49 6.36 20.53
CA ASP A 257 -3.33 7.52 20.86
C ASP A 257 -4.07 8.07 19.63
N ALA A 258 -3.39 8.10 18.48
CA ALA A 258 -3.95 8.56 17.21
C ALA A 258 -5.09 7.68 16.66
N LEU A 259 -5.25 6.45 17.16
CA LEU A 259 -6.29 5.50 16.76
C LEU A 259 -7.48 5.46 17.73
N VAL A 260 -7.32 5.91 18.98
CA VAL A 260 -8.39 5.92 20.01
C VAL A 260 -9.69 6.58 19.51
N PRO A 261 -9.69 7.73 18.81
CA PRO A 261 -10.93 8.35 18.31
C PRO A 261 -11.71 7.50 17.29
N TYR A 262 -11.05 6.55 16.62
CA TYR A 262 -11.65 5.68 15.62
C TYR A 262 -12.06 4.32 16.18
N VAL A 263 -11.27 3.79 17.13
CA VAL A 263 -11.55 2.51 17.79
C VAL A 263 -12.63 2.69 18.87
N GLY A 264 -12.70 3.86 19.51
CA GLY A 264 -13.64 4.19 20.59
C GLY A 264 -13.30 3.54 21.93
N THR A 265 -12.02 3.27 22.18
CA THR A 265 -11.44 2.81 23.45
C THR A 265 -9.91 2.95 23.39
N GLU A 266 -9.28 3.19 24.54
CA GLU A 266 -7.82 3.21 24.74
C GLU A 266 -7.22 1.79 24.88
N LEU A 267 -8.07 0.80 25.20
CA LEU A 267 -7.67 -0.57 25.49
C LEU A 267 -8.55 -1.58 24.76
N LEU A 268 -7.93 -2.62 24.21
CA LEU A 268 -8.61 -3.85 23.80
C LEU A 268 -8.45 -4.89 24.90
N GLU A 269 -9.55 -5.25 25.56
CA GLU A 269 -9.58 -6.30 26.56
C GLU A 269 -9.77 -7.69 25.91
N PRO A 270 -9.20 -8.77 26.47
CA PRO A 270 -9.50 -10.13 26.05
C PRO A 270 -11.00 -10.45 26.22
N THR A 271 -11.67 -10.85 25.14
CA THR A 271 -13.03 -11.39 25.23
C THR A 271 -13.00 -12.86 25.64
N HIS A 272 -13.60 -13.18 26.79
CA HIS A 272 -13.84 -14.55 27.25
C HIS A 272 -14.79 -15.33 26.33
#